data_AF-A0A4U8UBB4-F1
#
_entry.id   AF-A0A4U8UBB4-F1
#
_cell.length_a   1.000
_cell.length_b   1.000
_cell.length_c   1.000
_cell.angle_alpha   90.00
_cell.angle_beta   90.00
_cell.angle_gamma   90.00
#
_symmetry.space_group_name_H-M   'P 1'
#
loop_
_entity.id
_entity.type
_entity.pdbx_description
1 polymer ?
#
loop_
_entity_poly.entity_id
_entity_poly.type
_entity_poly.pdbx_seq_one_letter_code
_entity_poly.pdbx_strand_id
1 'polypeptide(L)'
;MIQKIIISKNLAWLLILIGGICEVAWVSGLKHADTLPLKALTCLGIAFSFTCAVLAMKRLEVSIVYSVFVGIGTGGVVVAEIVLFGEEASLIKIALISTLMLGVLGLKWSVKESKTAQDIHDHLPEELESLFIESSDTQDFQHNIKQDSKNGSKKAESRASNTDSTKDK
;
A
#
# COMPACT_ATOMS: atom_id res chain seq x y z
N MET A 1 -0.76 22.36 -12.60
CA MET A 1 -2.19 22.59 -12.30
C MET A 1 -2.93 21.26 -12.49
N ILE A 2 -2.81 20.35 -11.52
CA ILE A 2 -3.47 19.03 -11.60
C ILE A 2 -4.72 19.13 -10.73
N GLN A 3 -5.87 19.16 -11.40
CA GLN A 3 -7.20 19.21 -10.79
C GLN A 3 -7.29 18.20 -9.63
N LYS A 4 -7.64 18.71 -8.45
CA LYS A 4 -7.91 17.91 -7.25
C LYS A 4 -9.19 17.11 -7.54
N ILE A 5 -9.07 15.93 -8.15
CA ILE A 5 -10.23 15.08 -8.45
C ILE A 5 -10.92 14.76 -7.12
N ILE A 6 -12.06 15.37 -6.87
CA ILE A 6 -12.88 15.13 -5.68
C ILE A 6 -13.62 13.81 -5.91
N ILE A 7 -12.94 12.69 -5.70
CA ILE A 7 -13.58 11.37 -5.69
C ILE A 7 -14.28 11.21 -4.34
N SER A 8 -15.60 10.99 -4.33
CA SER A 8 -16.32 10.62 -3.10
C SER A 8 -16.17 9.11 -2.83
N LYS A 9 -16.38 8.66 -1.60
CA LYS A 9 -16.32 7.21 -1.28
C LYS A 9 -17.29 6.40 -2.15
N ASN A 10 -18.51 6.90 -2.33
CA ASN A 10 -19.53 6.26 -3.17
C ASN A 10 -19.09 6.16 -4.64
N LEU A 11 -18.46 7.22 -5.17
CA LEU A 11 -17.92 7.21 -6.52
C LEU A 11 -16.75 6.23 -6.66
N ALA A 12 -15.90 6.09 -5.64
CA ALA A 12 -14.81 5.12 -5.63
C ALA A 12 -15.34 3.67 -5.69
N TRP A 13 -16.39 3.35 -4.93
CA TRP A 13 -17.07 2.06 -4.99
C TRP A 13 -17.71 1.78 -6.36
N LEU A 14 -18.27 2.81 -7.00
CA LEU A 14 -18.86 2.68 -8.32
C LEU A 14 -17.77 2.53 -9.41
N LEU A 15 -16.67 3.28 -9.30
CA LEU A 15 -15.49 3.18 -10.18
C LEU A 15 -14.88 1.78 -10.17
N ILE A 16 -14.75 1.16 -9.00
CA ILE A 16 -14.20 -0.20 -8.92
C ILE A 16 -15.15 -1.26 -9.47
N LEU A 17 -16.46 -1.11 -9.25
CA LEU A 17 -17.48 -1.99 -9.84
C LEU A 17 -17.47 -1.91 -11.36
N ILE A 18 -17.48 -0.70 -11.92
CA ILE A 18 -17.42 -0.48 -13.37
C ILE A 18 -16.07 -0.94 -13.94
N GLY A 19 -14.96 -0.67 -13.23
CA GLY A 19 -13.64 -1.14 -13.61
C GLY A 19 -13.55 -2.66 -13.67
N GLY A 20 -14.15 -3.36 -12.71
CA GLY A 20 -14.23 -4.82 -12.69
C GLY A 20 -15.17 -5.42 -13.73
N ILE A 21 -16.33 -4.80 -14.01
CA ILE A 21 -17.20 -5.27 -15.10
C ILE A 21 -16.50 -5.08 -16.46
N CYS A 22 -15.84 -3.93 -16.64
CA CYS A 22 -15.02 -3.67 -17.82
C CYS A 22 -13.87 -4.69 -17.92
N GLU A 23 -13.29 -5.09 -16.80
CA GLU A 23 -12.29 -6.16 -16.72
C GLU A 23 -12.80 -7.45 -17.33
N VAL A 24 -13.94 -7.94 -16.85
CA VAL A 24 -14.57 -9.15 -17.36
C VAL A 24 -14.79 -9.08 -18.86
N ALA A 25 -15.23 -7.92 -19.38
CA ALA A 25 -15.48 -7.72 -20.79
C ALA A 25 -14.21 -7.77 -21.65
N TRP A 26 -13.12 -7.09 -21.27
CA TRP A 26 -11.88 -7.11 -22.05
C TRP A 26 -11.11 -8.43 -21.90
N VAL A 27 -11.13 -9.06 -20.71
CA VAL A 27 -10.50 -10.37 -20.49
C VAL A 27 -11.20 -11.43 -21.34
N SER A 28 -12.53 -11.43 -21.36
CA SER A 28 -13.31 -12.30 -22.25
C SER A 28 -13.01 -12.02 -23.73
N GLY A 29 -12.85 -10.75 -24.09
CA GLY A 29 -12.52 -10.30 -25.44
C GLY A 29 -11.13 -10.71 -25.94
N LEU A 30 -10.15 -10.90 -25.05
CA LEU A 30 -8.81 -11.41 -25.42
C LEU A 30 -8.87 -12.73 -26.16
N LYS A 31 -9.84 -13.57 -25.81
CA LYS A 31 -10.02 -14.91 -26.38
C LYS A 31 -10.35 -14.87 -27.89
N HIS A 32 -10.84 -13.74 -28.40
CA HIS A 32 -11.22 -13.52 -29.81
C HIS A 32 -10.40 -12.41 -30.49
N ALA A 33 -9.29 -11.98 -29.88
CA ALA A 33 -8.46 -10.89 -30.39
C ALA A 33 -7.57 -11.31 -31.59
N ASP A 34 -8.20 -11.85 -32.63
CA ASP A 34 -7.51 -12.34 -33.84
C ASP A 34 -7.13 -11.22 -34.80
N THR A 35 -7.80 -10.07 -34.70
CA THR A 35 -7.60 -8.90 -35.57
C THR A 35 -6.93 -7.74 -34.82
N LEU A 36 -6.07 -6.98 -35.51
CA LEU A 36 -5.38 -5.80 -34.97
C LEU A 36 -6.29 -4.76 -34.26
N PRO A 37 -7.49 -4.40 -34.77
CA PRO A 37 -8.39 -3.48 -34.07
C PRO A 37 -8.91 -4.05 -32.74
N LEU A 38 -9.16 -5.36 -32.64
CA LEU A 38 -9.59 -5.98 -31.40
C LEU A 38 -8.47 -5.96 -30.35
N LYS A 39 -7.23 -6.20 -30.75
CA LYS A 39 -6.05 -6.08 -29.86
C LYS A 39 -5.89 -4.66 -29.29
N ALA A 40 -6.13 -3.64 -30.12
CA ALA A 40 -6.08 -2.24 -29.69
C ALA A 40 -7.21 -1.92 -28.70
N LEU A 41 -8.43 -2.44 -28.95
CA LEU A 41 -9.57 -2.29 -28.05
C LEU A 41 -9.30 -2.92 -26.68
N THR A 42 -8.72 -4.12 -26.65
CA THR A 42 -8.38 -4.78 -25.39
C THR A 42 -7.30 -4.02 -24.62
N CYS A 43 -6.27 -3.52 -25.30
CA CYS A 43 -5.23 -2.69 -24.67
C CYS A 43 -5.83 -1.43 -24.02
N LEU A 44 -6.77 -0.78 -24.72
CA LEU A 44 -7.50 0.35 -24.19
C LEU A 44 -8.39 -0.03 -22.99
N GLY A 45 -9.04 -1.19 -23.06
CA GLY A 45 -9.85 -1.74 -21.96
C GLY A 45 -9.03 -2.00 -20.70
N ILE A 46 -7.83 -2.56 -20.85
CA ILE A 46 -6.88 -2.77 -19.75
C ILE A 46 -6.52 -1.43 -19.12
N ALA A 47 -6.06 -0.47 -19.93
CA ALA A 47 -5.67 0.86 -19.44
C ALA A 47 -6.83 1.55 -18.70
N PHE A 48 -8.05 1.46 -19.24
CA PHE A 48 -9.24 2.04 -18.63
C PHE A 48 -9.62 1.38 -17.30
N SER A 49 -9.65 0.04 -17.25
CA SER A 49 -9.97 -0.72 -16.04
C SER A 49 -8.95 -0.46 -14.94
N PHE A 50 -7.65 -0.49 -15.27
CA PHE A 50 -6.59 -0.18 -14.31
C PHE A 50 -6.67 1.26 -13.81
N THR A 51 -6.97 2.21 -14.69
CA THR A 51 -7.13 3.61 -14.30
C THR A 51 -8.27 3.76 -13.29
N CYS A 52 -9.41 3.10 -13.52
CA CYS A 52 -10.53 3.10 -12.58
C CYS A 52 -10.15 2.52 -11.22
N ALA A 53 -9.42 1.39 -11.19
CA ALA A 53 -8.93 0.77 -9.96
C ALA A 53 -7.95 1.69 -9.20
N VAL A 54 -6.99 2.31 -9.90
CA VAL A 54 -6.04 3.27 -9.31
C VAL A 54 -6.75 4.50 -8.75
N LEU A 55 -7.80 4.98 -9.43
CA LEU A 55 -8.62 6.08 -8.93
C LEU A 55 -9.39 5.68 -7.66
N ALA A 56 -9.90 4.45 -7.58
CA ALA A 56 -10.59 3.95 -6.39
C ALA A 56 -9.63 3.84 -5.19
N MET A 57 -8.38 3.41 -5.41
CA MET A 57 -7.34 3.34 -4.37
C MET A 57 -6.97 4.69 -3.75
N LYS A 58 -7.29 5.81 -4.39
CA LYS A 58 -7.11 7.15 -3.77
C LYS A 58 -8.05 7.40 -2.60
N ARG A 59 -9.12 6.61 -2.44
CA ARG A 59 -10.17 6.81 -1.42
C ARG A 59 -10.45 5.57 -0.59
N LEU A 60 -10.22 4.38 -1.14
CA LEU A 60 -10.41 3.10 -0.48
C LEU A 60 -9.04 2.51 -0.14
N GLU A 61 -8.98 1.73 0.94
CA GLU A 61 -7.77 0.99 1.29
C GLU A 61 -7.40 0.02 0.16
N VAL A 62 -6.10 -0.08 -0.16
CA VAL A 62 -5.59 -0.90 -1.27
C VAL A 62 -6.03 -2.37 -1.11
N SER A 63 -6.04 -2.90 0.11
CA SER A 63 -6.51 -4.25 0.43
C SER A 63 -7.97 -4.48 0.01
N ILE A 64 -8.86 -3.50 0.29
CA ILE A 64 -10.28 -3.57 -0.07
C ILE A 64 -10.43 -3.56 -1.60
N VAL A 65 -9.74 -2.64 -2.27
CA VAL A 65 -9.79 -2.50 -3.73
C VAL A 65 -9.32 -3.78 -4.41
N TYR A 66 -8.15 -4.30 -4.03
CA TYR A 66 -7.60 -5.51 -4.63
C TYR A 66 -8.51 -6.72 -4.40
N SER A 67 -9.07 -6.87 -3.19
CA SER A 67 -10.01 -7.97 -2.88
C SER A 67 -11.23 -7.97 -3.81
N VAL A 68 -11.83 -6.79 -4.03
CA VAL A 68 -13.03 -6.65 -4.87
C VAL A 68 -12.68 -6.84 -6.34
N PHE A 69 -11.57 -6.25 -6.79
CA PHE A 69 -11.11 -6.36 -8.18
C PHE A 69 -10.85 -7.83 -8.56
N VAL A 70 -10.07 -8.56 -7.75
CA VAL A 70 -9.78 -9.99 -7.97
C VAL A 70 -11.04 -10.85 -7.89
N GLY A 71 -11.97 -10.54 -6.97
CA GLY A 71 -13.23 -11.25 -6.84
C GLY A 71 -14.11 -11.11 -8.08
N ILE A 72 -14.29 -9.89 -8.58
CA ILE A 72 -15.07 -9.62 -9.79
C ILE A 72 -14.37 -10.20 -11.03
N GLY A 73 -13.05 -10.05 -11.14
CA GLY A 73 -12.29 -10.62 -12.26
C GLY A 73 -12.38 -12.14 -12.31
N THR A 74 -12.08 -12.83 -11.20
CA THR A 74 -12.09 -14.30 -11.16
C THR A 74 -13.50 -14.87 -11.34
N GLY A 75 -14.48 -14.38 -10.55
CA GLY A 75 -15.85 -14.89 -10.63
C GLY A 75 -16.55 -14.47 -11.91
N GLY A 76 -16.41 -13.20 -12.29
CA GLY A 76 -17.06 -12.62 -13.46
C GLY A 76 -16.54 -13.18 -14.78
N VAL A 77 -15.22 -13.38 -14.92
CA VAL A 77 -14.65 -14.02 -16.13
C VAL A 77 -15.12 -15.45 -16.25
N VAL A 78 -15.09 -16.24 -15.17
CA VAL A 78 -15.56 -17.64 -15.22
C VAL A 78 -17.05 -17.72 -15.59
N VAL A 79 -17.89 -16.86 -15.00
CA VAL A 79 -19.31 -16.80 -15.36
C VAL A 79 -19.49 -16.37 -16.82
N ALA A 80 -18.73 -15.37 -17.27
CA ALA A 80 -18.74 -14.92 -18.66
C ALA A 80 -18.27 -16.03 -19.61
N GLU A 81 -17.25 -16.81 -19.25
CA GLU A 81 -16.76 -17.96 -20.01
C GLU A 81 -17.85 -19.03 -20.21
N ILE A 82 -18.58 -19.35 -19.15
CA ILE A 82 -19.66 -20.34 -19.20
C ILE A 82 -20.86 -19.82 -20.00
N VAL A 83 -21.28 -18.57 -19.76
CA VAL A 83 -22.52 -18.01 -20.32
C VAL A 83 -22.34 -17.51 -21.76
N LEU A 84 -21.27 -16.75 -22.04
CA LEU A 84 -21.05 -16.13 -23.34
C LEU A 84 -20.41 -17.07 -24.35
N PHE A 85 -19.53 -17.96 -23.87
CA PHE A 85 -18.78 -18.87 -24.76
C PHE A 85 -19.30 -20.30 -24.71
N GLY A 86 -20.29 -20.59 -23.85
CA GLY A 86 -20.89 -21.92 -23.73
C GLY A 86 -19.87 -22.98 -23.32
N GLU A 87 -18.79 -22.59 -22.65
CA GLU A 87 -17.71 -23.51 -22.30
C GLU A 87 -18.21 -24.54 -21.27
N GLU A 88 -17.79 -25.80 -21.43
CA GLU A 88 -18.19 -26.86 -20.51
C GLU A 88 -17.72 -26.53 -19.09
N ALA A 89 -18.68 -26.15 -18.27
CA ALA A 89 -18.52 -25.90 -16.84
C ALA A 89 -18.35 -27.23 -16.12
N SER A 90 -17.17 -27.85 -16.29
CA SER A 90 -16.83 -29.06 -15.56
C SER A 90 -16.92 -28.77 -14.06
N LEU A 91 -17.58 -29.64 -13.31
CA LEU A 91 -17.68 -29.54 -11.85
C LEU A 91 -16.30 -29.37 -11.20
N ILE A 92 -15.25 -29.94 -11.82
CA ILE A 92 -13.86 -29.80 -11.37
C ILE A 92 -13.33 -28.37 -11.53
N LYS A 93 -13.65 -27.67 -12.63
CA LYS A 93 -13.23 -26.28 -12.87
C LYS A 93 -13.86 -25.37 -11.81
N ILE A 94 -15.16 -25.51 -11.59
CA ILE A 94 -15.88 -24.73 -10.57
C ILE A 94 -15.31 -24.99 -9.18
N ALA A 95 -15.01 -26.25 -8.84
CA ALA A 95 -14.42 -26.60 -7.55
C ALA A 95 -13.02 -25.99 -7.36
N LEU A 96 -12.18 -25.99 -8.40
CA LEU A 96 -10.84 -25.39 -8.37
C LEU A 96 -10.90 -23.87 -8.21
N ILE A 97 -11.76 -23.20 -8.98
CA ILE A 97 -11.97 -21.74 -8.88
C ILE A 97 -12.53 -21.36 -7.51
N SER A 98 -13.46 -22.16 -6.97
CA SER A 98 -14.00 -21.95 -5.63
C SER A 98 -12.92 -22.11 -4.55
N THR A 99 -12.04 -23.09 -4.71
CA THR A 99 -10.87 -23.29 -3.82
C THR A 99 -9.90 -22.12 -3.91
N LEU A 100 -9.64 -21.59 -5.10
CA LEU A 100 -8.81 -20.40 -5.31
C LEU A 100 -9.41 -19.19 -4.59
N MET A 101 -10.71 -18.94 -4.77
CA MET A 101 -11.43 -17.87 -4.07
C MET A 101 -11.35 -18.03 -2.55
N LEU A 102 -11.55 -19.24 -2.03
CA LEU A 102 -11.37 -19.54 -0.61
C LEU A 102 -9.94 -19.28 -0.14
N GLY A 103 -8.93 -19.55 -0.96
CA GLY A 103 -7.53 -19.23 -0.65
C GLY A 103 -7.28 -17.73 -0.51
N VAL A 104 -7.79 -16.93 -1.45
CA VAL A 104 -7.64 -15.46 -1.42
C VAL A 104 -8.35 -14.85 -0.21
N LEU A 105 -9.58 -15.30 0.07
CA LEU A 105 -10.34 -14.83 1.24
C LEU A 105 -9.75 -15.36 2.55
N GLY A 106 -9.27 -16.60 2.57
CA GLY A 106 -8.64 -17.25 3.71
C GLY A 106 -7.36 -16.55 4.14
N LEU A 107 -6.56 -16.06 3.19
CA LEU A 107 -5.38 -15.27 3.50
C LEU A 107 -5.74 -13.95 4.20
N LYS A 108 -6.82 -13.29 3.77
CA LYS A 108 -7.32 -12.06 4.42
C LYS A 108 -7.77 -12.31 5.87
N TRP A 109 -8.38 -13.46 6.15
CA TRP A 109 -8.77 -13.83 7.52
C TRP A 109 -7.60 -14.35 8.36
N SER A 110 -6.60 -14.98 7.73
CA SER A 110 -5.39 -15.43 8.44
C SER A 110 -4.52 -14.26 8.89
N VAL A 111 -4.61 -13.09 8.23
CA VAL A 111 -4.08 -11.82 8.75
C VAL A 111 -5.04 -11.32 9.84
N LYS A 112 -5.12 -12.07 10.94
CA LYS A 112 -5.62 -11.56 12.21
C LYS A 112 -4.46 -10.74 12.77
N GLU A 113 -4.70 -9.46 13.02
CA GLU A 113 -3.71 -8.52 13.55
C GLU A 113 -2.75 -9.20 14.52
N SER A 114 -1.45 -9.01 14.32
CA SER A 114 -0.54 -8.91 15.46
C SER A 114 -0.96 -7.66 16.22
N LYS A 115 -2.09 -7.74 16.93
CA LYS A 115 -2.54 -6.75 17.90
C LYS A 115 -1.71 -6.84 19.18
N THR A 116 -0.47 -7.33 19.06
CA THR A 116 0.50 -7.47 20.13
C THR A 116 1.13 -6.12 20.49
N ALA A 117 1.10 -5.12 19.61
CA ALA A 117 1.70 -3.81 19.91
C ALA A 117 0.72 -2.78 20.50
N GLN A 118 -0.60 -2.98 20.36
CA GLN A 118 -1.61 -2.03 20.85
C GLN A 118 -2.20 -2.43 22.20
N ASP A 119 -2.08 -3.71 22.59
CA ASP A 119 -2.49 -4.25 23.90
C ASP A 119 -1.41 -4.01 24.99
N ILE A 120 -0.18 -3.65 24.61
CA ILE A 120 0.91 -3.37 25.56
C ILE A 120 0.78 -1.95 26.16
N HIS A 121 0.04 -1.02 25.53
CA HIS A 121 -0.14 0.32 26.06
C HIS A 121 -1.16 0.39 27.21
N ASP A 122 -2.13 -0.53 27.26
CA ASP A 122 -3.16 -0.53 28.32
C ASP A 122 -2.75 -1.30 29.59
N HIS A 123 -1.71 -2.14 29.52
CA HIS A 123 -1.26 -2.99 30.64
C HIS A 123 0.26 -2.99 30.86
N LEU A 124 0.93 -1.84 30.68
CA LEU A 124 2.32 -1.71 31.12
C LEU A 124 2.36 -1.70 32.66
N PRO A 125 3.09 -2.61 33.34
CA PRO A 125 3.34 -2.46 34.77
C PRO A 125 4.14 -1.17 35.00
N GLU A 126 3.78 -0.40 36.02
CA GLU A 126 4.42 0.89 36.38
C GLU A 126 5.96 0.78 36.52
N GLU A 127 6.51 -0.43 36.67
CA GLU A 127 7.95 -0.70 36.71
C GLU A 127 8.69 -0.38 35.40
N LEU A 128 8.05 -0.47 34.22
CA LEU A 128 8.72 -0.19 32.94
C LEU A 128 8.72 1.28 32.54
N GLU A 129 7.83 2.11 33.10
CA GLU A 129 7.85 3.56 32.93
C GLU A 129 9.05 4.16 33.66
N SER A 130 9.36 3.67 34.87
CA SER A 130 10.59 4.06 35.58
C SER A 130 11.88 3.69 34.84
N LEU A 131 11.90 2.56 34.12
CA LEU A 131 13.05 2.17 33.29
C LEU A 131 13.20 3.04 32.03
N PHE A 132 12.10 3.51 31.46
CA PHE A 132 12.12 4.46 30.34
C PHE A 132 12.57 5.85 30.78
N ILE A 133 12.13 6.34 31.94
CA ILE A 133 12.55 7.63 32.48
C ILE A 133 14.06 7.65 32.78
N GLU A 134 14.61 6.59 33.39
CA GLU A 134 16.06 6.51 33.67
C GLU A 134 16.91 6.46 32.38
N SER A 135 16.38 5.84 31.31
CA SER A 135 17.04 5.84 29.99
C SER A 135 16.97 7.20 29.27
N SER A 136 15.93 8.00 29.53
CA SER A 136 15.71 9.31 28.90
C SER A 136 16.65 10.38 29.49
N ASP A 137 16.85 10.38 30.81
CA ASP A 137 17.79 11.30 31.47
C ASP A 137 19.25 11.08 30.99
N THR A 138 19.59 9.84 30.63
CA THR A 138 20.92 9.51 30.10
C THR A 138 21.14 10.10 28.69
N GLN A 139 20.09 10.24 27.89
CA GLN A 139 20.19 10.83 26.54
C GLN A 139 20.32 12.36 26.59
N ASP A 140 19.62 13.03 27.50
CA ASP A 140 19.77 14.47 27.72
C ASP A 140 21.15 14.82 28.27
N PHE A 141 21.72 13.96 29.13
CA PHE A 141 23.10 14.10 29.59
C PHE A 141 24.09 13.97 28.43
N GLN A 142 23.94 12.98 27.54
CA GLN A 142 24.80 12.83 26.36
C GLN A 142 24.65 13.98 25.35
N HIS A 143 23.44 14.55 25.23
CA HIS A 143 23.19 15.71 24.37
C HIS A 143 23.87 16.97 24.90
N ASN A 144 23.84 17.22 26.22
CA ASN A 144 24.56 18.34 26.85
C ASN A 144 26.08 18.19 26.78
N ILE A 145 26.62 16.98 27.00
CA ILE A 145 28.08 16.71 26.90
C ILE A 145 28.59 16.98 25.47
N LYS A 146 27.80 16.65 24.43
CA LYS A 146 28.16 16.97 23.04
C LYS A 146 28.14 18.48 22.76
N GLN A 147 27.21 19.23 23.34
CA GLN A 147 27.18 20.68 23.18
C GLN A 147 28.37 21.36 23.86
N ASP A 148 28.71 20.95 25.08
CA ASP A 148 29.85 21.50 25.81
C ASP A 148 31.18 21.17 25.16
N SER A 149 31.35 19.95 24.65
CA SER A 149 32.54 19.57 23.87
C SER A 149 32.70 20.43 22.60
N LYS A 150 31.60 20.69 21.89
CA LYS A 150 31.61 21.52 20.67
C LYS A 150 31.90 22.99 20.97
N ASN A 151 31.42 23.52 22.09
CA ASN A 151 31.68 24.89 22.52
C ASN A 151 33.13 25.07 23.02
N GLY A 152 33.66 24.07 23.73
CA GLY A 152 35.07 24.03 24.14
C GLY A 152 36.03 24.00 22.95
N SER A 153 35.74 23.22 21.90
CA SER A 153 36.58 23.14 20.69
C SER A 153 36.60 24.46 19.91
N LYS A 154 35.45 25.13 19.74
CA LYS A 154 35.39 26.44 19.05
C LYS A 154 36.16 27.53 19.81
N LYS A 155 36.16 27.47 21.15
CA LYS A 155 36.92 28.40 21.99
C LYS A 155 38.43 28.18 21.90
N ALA A 156 38.87 26.94 21.69
CA ALA A 156 40.28 26.61 21.48
C ALA A 156 40.79 27.08 20.10
N GLU A 157 40.02 26.87 19.04
CA GLU A 157 40.37 27.33 17.68
C GLU A 157 40.44 28.86 17.58
N SER A 158 39.50 29.57 18.20
CA SER A 158 39.52 31.04 18.29
C SER A 158 40.78 31.60 18.98
N ARG A 159 41.34 30.85 19.94
CA ARG A 159 42.51 31.28 20.71
C ARG A 159 43.82 30.98 19.97
N ALA A 160 43.88 29.90 19.19
CA ALA A 160 45.01 29.57 18.33
C ALA A 160 45.16 30.51 17.12
N SER A 161 44.04 30.99 16.55
CA SER A 161 44.07 31.93 15.43
C SER A 161 44.56 33.34 15.82
N ASN A 162 44.52 33.72 17.10
CA ASN A 162 44.93 35.05 17.55
C ASN A 162 46.42 35.13 17.95
N THR A 163 47.11 33.98 18.04
CA THR A 163 48.54 33.91 18.38
C THR A 163 49.48 33.95 17.16
N ASP A 164 48.96 33.75 15.95
CA ASP A 164 49.77 33.71 14.72
C ASP A 164 49.91 35.10 14.05
N SER A 165 49.02 36.05 14.34
CA SER A 165 49.13 37.44 13.83
C SER A 165 50.15 38.32 14.56
N THR A 166 50.88 37.78 15.55
CA THR A 166 51.88 38.50 16.34
C THR A 166 53.34 38.24 15.93
N LYS A 167 53.60 37.51 14.85
CA LYS A 167 54.97 37.17 14.43
C LYS A 167 55.57 37.94 13.25
N ASP A 168 54.80 38.84 12.61
CA ASP A 168 55.30 39.70 11.52
C ASP A 168 55.25 41.18 11.93
N LYS A 169 56.10 41.57 12.88
CA LYS A 169 56.65 42.93 13.02
C LYS A 169 58.05 42.89 13.61
#